data_AF-A0A6G6J7E6-F1
#
_entry.id   AF-A0A6G6J7E6-F1
#
_cell.length_a   1.000
_cell.length_b   1.000
_cell.length_c   1.000
_cell.angle_alpha   90.00
_cell.angle_beta   90.00
_cell.angle_gamma   90.00
#
_symmetry.space_group_name_H-M   'P 1'
#
loop_
_entity.id
_entity.type
_entity.pdbx_description
1 polymer ?
#
loop_
_entity_poly.entity_id
_entity_poly.type
_entity_poly.pdbx_seq_one_letter_code
_entity_poly.pdbx_strand_id
1 'polypeptide(L)'
;MLIDFKGIHAEHLVPKRSGREFRFTPANPDMPAKGKYLAAHQVFSNNGLNCAIYVRNDVNSAGVCTAVHSALRLTFTHKNSGKYLLNDDPEKLSLNLGPGAVRELYRWLSDEQPRCDYEVVRAGSAPKTLKGFTLLDGQFRKMISALECGQDGTDPVDIRVGLSEDDVLHLQFYCLGLIKLLYPTFSDVAIQGLLSKHPASAPCSPPDSPISHAKPPIAHQAPYQPSPKRGLDDEDPSALERCRIAIFAVGVRRWKGSRDVIEFIQDTASIEVMDTLIREGNAGDFSGWDRIASTYNRS
;
A
#
# COMPACT_ATOMS: atom_id res chain seq x y z
N MET A 1 -18.17 -6.57 16.06
CA MET A 1 -17.86 -7.12 14.70
C MET A 1 -18.52 -8.48 14.59
N LEU A 2 -19.39 -8.68 13.60
CA LEU A 2 -20.03 -9.98 13.33
C LEU A 2 -19.15 -10.79 12.37
N ILE A 3 -17.99 -11.26 12.83
CA ILE A 3 -17.05 -12.07 12.04
C ILE A 3 -16.88 -13.42 12.74
N ASP A 4 -17.09 -14.52 12.02
CA ASP A 4 -16.68 -15.85 12.48
C ASP A 4 -15.15 -16.01 12.32
N PHE A 5 -14.39 -15.47 13.26
CA PHE A 5 -12.93 -15.54 13.25
C PHE A 5 -12.42 -16.98 13.23
N LYS A 6 -13.11 -17.91 13.91
CA LYS A 6 -12.69 -19.31 13.98
C LYS A 6 -12.89 -20.02 12.64
N GLY A 7 -14.05 -19.84 12.01
CA GLY A 7 -14.35 -20.37 10.69
C GLY A 7 -13.37 -19.85 9.64
N ILE A 8 -13.20 -18.53 9.57
CA ILE A 8 -12.29 -17.88 8.62
C ILE A 8 -10.83 -18.35 8.82
N HIS A 9 -10.37 -18.44 10.07
CA HIS A 9 -9.03 -18.97 10.37
C HIS A 9 -8.87 -20.39 9.84
N ALA A 10 -9.78 -21.29 10.21
CA ALA A 10 -9.70 -22.70 9.83
C ALA A 10 -9.80 -22.91 8.31
N GLU A 11 -10.58 -22.09 7.62
CA GLU A 11 -10.79 -22.22 6.18
C GLU A 11 -9.62 -21.66 5.35
N HIS A 12 -9.17 -20.44 5.66
CA HIS A 12 -8.28 -19.67 4.79
C HIS A 12 -6.85 -19.53 5.30
N LEU A 13 -6.64 -19.62 6.63
CA LEU A 13 -5.32 -19.39 7.23
C LEU A 13 -4.58 -20.69 7.53
N VAL A 14 -5.28 -21.83 7.54
CA VAL A 14 -4.67 -23.16 7.74
C VAL A 14 -4.44 -23.82 6.38
N PRO A 15 -3.19 -24.18 6.02
CA PRO A 15 -2.93 -24.88 4.77
C PRO A 15 -3.41 -26.33 4.83
N LYS A 16 -3.94 -26.82 3.71
CA LYS A 16 -4.27 -28.23 3.50
C LYS A 16 -3.15 -28.88 2.70
N ARG A 17 -2.75 -30.08 3.10
CA ARG A 17 -1.75 -30.85 2.35
C ARG A 17 -2.39 -31.43 1.09
N SER A 18 -1.79 -31.17 -0.07
CA SER A 18 -2.21 -31.69 -1.37
C SER A 18 -0.99 -32.32 -2.04
N GLY A 19 -0.82 -33.63 -1.88
CA GLY A 19 0.39 -34.33 -2.32
C GLY A 19 1.63 -33.91 -1.51
N ARG A 20 2.62 -33.35 -2.19
CA ARG A 20 3.88 -32.85 -1.59
C ARG A 20 3.84 -31.37 -1.21
N GLU A 21 2.77 -30.66 -1.53
CA GLU A 21 2.66 -29.21 -1.34
C GLU A 21 1.59 -28.85 -0.30
N PHE A 22 1.79 -27.72 0.37
CA PHE A 22 0.76 -27.06 1.15
C PHE A 22 -0.01 -26.09 0.27
N ARG A 23 -1.33 -26.14 0.35
CA ARG A 23 -2.24 -25.27 -0.41
C ARG A 23 -3.21 -24.58 0.53
N PHE A 24 -3.44 -23.30 0.28
CA PHE A 24 -4.41 -22.51 1.04
C PHE A 24 -5.73 -22.42 0.27
N THR A 25 -6.85 -22.40 0.99
CA THR A 25 -8.13 -22.04 0.38
C THR A 25 -8.11 -20.54 0.05
N PRO A 26 -8.43 -20.12 -1.19
CA PRO A 26 -8.44 -18.70 -1.54
C PRO A 26 -9.45 -17.93 -0.69
N ALA A 27 -9.02 -16.82 -0.08
CA ALA A 27 -9.90 -15.92 0.66
C ALA A 27 -10.88 -15.18 -0.26
N ASN A 28 -10.46 -14.91 -1.50
CA ASN A 28 -11.27 -14.38 -2.58
C ASN A 28 -11.20 -15.35 -3.77
N PRO A 29 -12.22 -16.18 -4.01
CA PRO A 29 -12.18 -17.18 -5.09
C PRO A 29 -12.03 -16.58 -6.49
N ASP A 30 -12.67 -15.43 -6.74
CA ASP A 30 -12.68 -14.80 -8.07
C ASP A 30 -11.32 -14.14 -8.38
N MET A 31 -10.69 -13.55 -7.36
CA MET A 31 -9.39 -12.86 -7.50
C MET A 31 -8.51 -13.08 -6.26
N PRO A 32 -7.87 -14.26 -6.11
CA PRO A 32 -7.15 -14.61 -4.87
C PRO A 32 -6.01 -13.64 -4.52
N ALA A 33 -5.32 -13.10 -5.54
CA ALA A 33 -4.23 -12.15 -5.37
C ALA A 33 -4.68 -10.76 -4.88
N LYS A 34 -5.95 -10.36 -5.11
CA LYS A 34 -6.50 -9.08 -4.63
C LYS A 34 -6.93 -9.14 -3.16
N GLY A 35 -7.09 -10.34 -2.61
CA GLY A 35 -7.52 -10.57 -1.22
C GLY A 35 -8.98 -10.18 -0.95
N LYS A 36 -9.35 -10.27 0.33
CA LYS A 36 -10.70 -10.04 0.87
C LYS A 36 -10.62 -9.18 2.12
N TYR A 37 -11.52 -8.21 2.21
CA TYR A 37 -11.77 -7.41 3.41
C TYR A 37 -12.82 -8.14 4.25
N LEU A 38 -12.44 -8.61 5.44
CA LEU A 38 -13.37 -9.33 6.33
C LEU A 38 -14.26 -8.38 7.11
N ALA A 39 -13.73 -7.20 7.44
CA ALA A 39 -14.46 -6.06 7.96
C ALA A 39 -13.66 -4.79 7.65
N ALA A 40 -14.35 -3.67 7.55
CA ALA A 40 -13.75 -2.36 7.31
C ALA A 40 -14.48 -1.26 8.08
N HIS A 41 -13.73 -0.30 8.57
CA HIS A 41 -14.20 0.91 9.24
C HIS A 41 -13.54 2.11 8.58
N GLN A 42 -14.33 3.16 8.34
CA GLN A 42 -13.91 4.36 7.64
C GLN A 42 -13.96 5.54 8.59
N VAL A 43 -12.87 6.29 8.62
CA VAL A 43 -12.72 7.55 9.35
C VAL A 43 -12.71 8.68 8.33
N PHE A 44 -13.53 9.70 8.59
CA PHE A 44 -13.64 10.90 7.76
C PHE A 44 -13.41 12.13 8.61
N SER A 45 -12.21 12.70 8.54
CA SER A 45 -11.83 13.89 9.31
C SER A 45 -11.21 14.95 8.41
N ASN A 46 -9.99 15.42 8.70
CA ASN A 46 -9.24 16.28 7.79
C ASN A 46 -8.81 15.52 6.52
N ASN A 47 -8.63 14.20 6.61
CA ASN A 47 -8.42 13.28 5.49
C ASN A 47 -9.21 11.98 5.75
N GLY A 48 -9.15 11.03 4.81
CA GLY A 48 -9.81 9.74 4.95
C GLY A 48 -8.86 8.64 5.40
N LEU A 49 -9.35 7.73 6.25
CA LEU A 49 -8.67 6.48 6.59
C LEU A 49 -9.66 5.32 6.51
N ASN A 50 -9.30 4.26 5.79
CA ASN A 50 -9.99 2.98 5.85
C ASN A 50 -9.11 1.98 6.63
N CYS A 51 -9.63 1.49 7.75
CA CYS A 51 -9.04 0.43 8.55
C CYS A 51 -9.78 -0.88 8.31
N ALA A 52 -9.06 -1.95 7.95
CA ALA A 52 -9.71 -3.21 7.64
C ALA A 52 -8.89 -4.45 8.04
N ILE A 53 -9.59 -5.51 8.44
CA ILE A 53 -8.98 -6.84 8.57
C ILE A 53 -8.93 -7.44 7.17
N TYR A 54 -7.72 -7.64 6.65
CA TYR A 54 -7.48 -8.00 5.26
C TYR A 54 -6.73 -9.32 5.15
N VAL A 55 -7.23 -10.22 4.30
CA VAL A 55 -6.61 -11.52 4.00
C VAL A 55 -6.34 -11.59 2.50
N ARG A 56 -5.13 -11.96 2.12
CA ARG A 56 -4.68 -12.12 0.73
C ARG A 56 -3.93 -13.44 0.58
N ASN A 57 -4.05 -14.08 -0.57
CA ASN A 57 -3.21 -15.22 -0.90
C ASN A 57 -2.10 -14.81 -1.86
N ASP A 58 -0.93 -15.42 -1.69
CA ASP A 58 0.08 -15.41 -2.74
C ASP A 58 -0.22 -16.59 -3.67
N VAL A 59 -0.17 -16.30 -4.97
CA VAL A 59 -0.58 -17.21 -6.04
C VAL A 59 0.61 -17.48 -6.93
N ASN A 60 0.90 -18.76 -7.21
CA ASN A 60 1.97 -19.12 -8.13
C ASN A 60 1.55 -18.96 -9.60
N SER A 61 2.47 -19.23 -10.53
CA SER A 61 2.21 -19.15 -11.98
C SER A 61 1.10 -20.09 -12.46
N ALA A 62 0.77 -21.14 -11.70
CA ALA A 62 -0.29 -22.09 -12.00
C ALA A 62 -1.65 -21.71 -11.37
N GLY A 63 -1.77 -20.52 -10.76
CA GLY A 63 -3.01 -20.08 -10.13
C GLY A 63 -3.29 -20.70 -8.75
N VAL A 64 -2.33 -21.43 -8.16
CA VAL A 64 -2.49 -22.10 -6.88
C VAL A 64 -2.07 -21.17 -5.74
N CYS A 65 -2.89 -21.11 -4.68
CA CYS A 65 -2.60 -20.35 -3.47
C CYS A 65 -1.55 -21.07 -2.61
N THR A 66 -0.34 -20.54 -2.58
CA THR A 66 0.83 -21.14 -1.91
C THR A 66 1.12 -20.52 -0.55
N ALA A 67 0.63 -19.31 -0.29
CA ALA A 67 0.72 -18.65 1.01
C ALA A 67 -0.52 -17.81 1.31
N VAL A 68 -0.63 -17.39 2.57
CA VAL A 68 -1.67 -16.48 3.05
C VAL A 68 -1.02 -15.36 3.87
N HIS A 69 -1.46 -14.14 3.59
CA HIS A 69 -1.10 -12.94 4.31
C HIS A 69 -2.34 -12.36 4.97
N SER A 70 -2.31 -12.27 6.30
CA SER A 70 -3.33 -11.58 7.09
C SER A 70 -2.72 -10.34 7.71
N ALA A 71 -3.43 -9.22 7.62
CA ALA A 71 -2.94 -7.94 8.14
C ALA A 71 -4.09 -7.03 8.54
N LEU A 72 -3.77 -6.07 9.41
CA LEU A 72 -4.60 -4.88 9.56
C LEU A 72 -4.18 -3.89 8.48
N ARG A 73 -5.04 -3.72 7.48
CA ARG A 73 -4.79 -2.82 6.36
C ARG A 73 -5.31 -1.42 6.69
N LEU A 74 -4.42 -0.45 6.71
CA LEU A 74 -4.73 0.97 6.81
C LEU A 74 -4.55 1.59 5.42
N THR A 75 -5.58 2.26 4.91
CA THR A 75 -5.54 2.96 3.63
C THR A 75 -5.88 4.43 3.85
N PHE A 76 -4.90 5.29 3.66
CA PHE A 76 -4.99 6.73 3.84
C PHE A 76 -5.28 7.40 2.51
N THR A 77 -6.16 8.39 2.51
CA THR A 77 -6.58 9.10 1.31
C THR A 77 -6.81 10.58 1.58
N HIS A 78 -6.50 11.41 0.60
CA HIS A 78 -6.67 12.84 0.65
C HIS A 78 -8.15 13.27 0.63
N LYS A 79 -8.40 14.40 1.31
CA LYS A 79 -9.59 15.22 1.12
C LYS A 79 -9.21 16.43 0.27
N ASN A 80 -9.83 16.59 -0.90
CA ASN A 80 -9.63 17.74 -1.78
C ASN A 80 -10.94 18.50 -1.98
N SER A 81 -10.91 19.82 -1.79
CA SER A 81 -12.08 20.71 -1.92
C SER A 81 -13.33 20.19 -1.21
N GLY A 82 -13.16 19.64 0.00
CA GLY A 82 -14.27 19.11 0.81
C GLY A 82 -14.69 17.67 0.51
N LYS A 83 -14.18 17.03 -0.56
CA LYS A 83 -14.52 15.66 -0.96
C LYS A 83 -13.38 14.69 -0.64
N TYR A 84 -13.72 13.52 -0.10
CA TYR A 84 -12.77 12.43 0.13
C TYR A 84 -12.58 11.65 -1.17
N LEU A 85 -11.34 11.51 -1.61
CA LEU A 85 -11.02 10.87 -2.89
C LEU A 85 -11.11 9.33 -2.84
N LEU A 86 -10.89 8.72 -1.66
CA LEU A 86 -11.10 7.29 -1.41
C LEU A 86 -10.38 6.39 -2.43
N ASN A 87 -11.14 5.68 -3.26
CA ASN A 87 -10.59 4.77 -4.25
C ASN A 87 -9.99 5.52 -5.44
N ASP A 88 -10.50 6.72 -5.72
CA ASP A 88 -10.11 7.58 -6.85
C ASP A 88 -8.86 8.40 -6.55
N ASP A 89 -8.32 8.29 -5.34
CA ASP A 89 -7.07 8.92 -4.94
C ASP A 89 -5.86 8.18 -5.52
N PRO A 90 -5.12 8.80 -6.48
CA PRO A 90 -3.94 8.18 -7.08
C PRO A 90 -2.74 8.17 -6.12
N GLU A 91 -2.75 9.01 -5.08
CA GLU A 91 -1.66 9.16 -4.11
C GLU A 91 -1.98 8.51 -2.76
N LYS A 92 -3.06 7.68 -2.69
CA LYS A 92 -3.42 6.97 -1.47
C LYS A 92 -2.29 6.06 -0.99
N LEU A 93 -2.09 6.06 0.31
CA LEU A 93 -1.09 5.20 0.95
C LEU A 93 -1.77 4.01 1.65
N SER A 94 -1.40 2.79 1.25
CA SER A 94 -1.83 1.55 1.91
C SER A 94 -0.68 0.93 2.72
N LEU A 95 -0.91 0.66 3.99
CA LEU A 95 -0.02 -0.09 4.87
C LEU A 95 -0.72 -1.36 5.35
N ASN A 96 -0.03 -2.50 5.30
CA ASN A 96 -0.51 -3.75 5.88
C ASN A 96 0.30 -4.03 7.14
N LEU A 97 -0.34 -3.90 8.30
CA LEU A 97 0.27 -4.06 9.60
C LEU A 97 0.17 -5.52 10.06
N GLY A 98 1.31 -6.12 10.40
CA GLY A 98 1.36 -7.41 11.08
C GLY A 98 1.14 -7.29 12.59
N PRO A 99 1.16 -8.40 13.35
CA PRO A 99 0.89 -8.39 14.78
C PRO A 99 1.78 -7.45 15.62
N GLY A 100 3.07 -7.32 15.27
CA GLY A 100 3.99 -6.40 15.96
C GLY A 100 3.59 -4.94 15.79
N ALA A 101 3.31 -4.52 14.56
CA ALA A 101 2.82 -3.17 14.25
C ALA A 101 1.46 -2.88 14.89
N VAL A 102 0.56 -3.87 14.87
CA VAL A 102 -0.77 -3.78 15.51
C VAL A 102 -0.65 -3.58 17.01
N ARG A 103 0.33 -4.21 17.66
CA ARG A 103 0.62 -3.97 19.07
C ARG A 103 1.06 -2.53 19.33
N GLU A 104 2.01 -2.01 18.56
CA GLU A 104 2.46 -0.61 18.72
C GLU A 104 1.32 0.39 18.50
N LEU A 105 0.49 0.15 17.48
CA LEU A 105 -0.70 0.94 17.23
C LEU A 105 -1.69 0.87 18.40
N TYR A 106 -2.00 -0.33 18.89
CA TYR A 106 -2.94 -0.53 20.01
C TYR A 106 -2.48 0.17 21.29
N ARG A 107 -1.19 0.08 21.63
CA ARG A 107 -0.63 0.72 22.82
C ARG A 107 -0.73 2.23 22.75
N TRP A 108 -0.44 2.82 21.58
CA TRP A 108 -0.61 4.27 21.39
C TRP A 108 -2.08 4.69 21.45
N LEU A 109 -2.98 3.94 20.82
CA LEU A 109 -4.43 4.21 20.89
C LEU A 109 -4.95 4.13 22.33
N SER A 110 -4.39 3.23 23.14
CA SER A 110 -4.77 3.01 24.54
C SER A 110 -4.02 3.88 25.55
N ASP A 111 -3.33 4.93 25.09
CA ASP A 111 -2.55 5.86 25.93
C ASP A 111 -1.41 5.20 26.75
N GLU A 112 -1.04 3.96 26.44
CA GLU A 112 0.07 3.25 27.09
C GLU A 112 1.46 3.68 26.57
N GLN A 113 1.48 4.38 25.44
CA GLN A 113 2.68 5.04 24.91
C GLN A 113 2.31 6.34 24.19
N PRO A 114 3.19 7.37 24.24
CA PRO A 114 2.87 8.71 23.73
C PRO A 114 2.84 8.80 22.20
N ARG A 115 3.48 7.85 21.50
CA ARG A 115 3.56 7.81 20.03
C ARG A 115 3.57 6.39 19.50
N CYS A 116 3.19 6.25 18.24
CA CYS A 116 3.42 5.06 17.42
C CYS A 116 4.39 5.46 16.31
N ASP A 117 5.45 4.68 16.08
CA ASP A 117 6.32 4.84 14.91
C ASP A 117 6.68 3.44 14.40
N TYR A 118 6.29 3.13 13.17
CA TYR A 118 6.48 1.81 12.59
C TYR A 118 6.81 1.90 11.11
N GLU A 119 7.90 1.25 10.69
CA GLU A 119 8.32 1.21 9.31
C GLU A 119 7.94 -0.13 8.65
N VAL A 120 7.20 -0.05 7.55
CA VAL A 120 6.87 -1.17 6.67
C VAL A 120 7.85 -1.18 5.51
N VAL A 121 8.82 -2.09 5.59
CA VAL A 121 9.79 -2.34 4.51
C VAL A 121 9.34 -3.54 3.69
N ARG A 122 9.32 -3.40 2.36
CA ARG A 122 9.11 -4.50 1.42
C ARG A 122 10.15 -4.46 0.31
N ALA A 123 10.52 -5.63 -0.19
CA ALA A 123 11.44 -5.74 -1.30
C ALA A 123 10.86 -5.07 -2.56
N GLY A 124 11.64 -4.20 -3.19
CA GLY A 124 11.28 -3.55 -4.45
C GLY A 124 10.27 -2.40 -4.31
N SER A 125 10.01 -1.88 -3.12
CA SER A 125 9.17 -0.69 -2.92
C SER A 125 9.78 0.29 -1.91
N ALA A 126 9.45 1.57 -2.05
CA ALA A 126 9.81 2.59 -1.06
C ALA A 126 9.27 2.21 0.35
N PRO A 127 10.05 2.48 1.42
CA PRO A 127 9.59 2.24 2.78
C PRO A 127 8.42 3.16 3.11
N LYS A 128 7.43 2.60 3.81
CA LYS A 128 6.28 3.35 4.32
C LYS A 128 6.33 3.40 5.84
N THR A 129 6.13 4.56 6.42
CA THR A 129 6.11 4.74 7.87
C THR A 129 4.70 5.07 8.34
N LEU A 130 4.26 4.39 9.39
CA LEU A 130 3.08 4.73 10.16
C LEU A 130 3.52 5.55 11.38
N LYS A 131 2.97 6.74 11.56
CA LYS A 131 3.20 7.57 12.74
C LYS A 131 1.90 7.89 13.44
N GLY A 132 1.83 7.67 14.75
CA GLY A 132 0.74 8.11 15.61
C GLY A 132 1.28 9.06 16.66
N PHE A 133 0.59 10.18 16.88
CA PHE A 133 1.00 11.17 17.88
C PHE A 133 -0.21 11.85 18.52
N THR A 134 -0.03 12.24 19.76
CA THR A 134 -1.02 12.95 20.56
C THR A 134 -0.74 14.45 20.49
N LEU A 135 -1.74 15.25 20.14
CA LEU A 135 -1.68 16.70 20.14
C LEU A 135 -2.22 17.24 21.46
N LEU A 136 -1.51 18.21 22.05
CA LEU A 136 -1.97 18.94 23.24
C LEU A 136 -3.03 19.98 22.87
N ASP A 137 -2.82 20.65 21.73
CA ASP A 137 -3.69 21.69 21.21
C ASP A 137 -4.04 21.38 19.74
N GLY A 138 -5.28 21.04 19.47
CA GLY A 138 -5.76 20.70 18.12
C GLY A 138 -7.22 20.27 18.09
N GLN A 139 -7.82 20.28 16.90
CA GLN A 139 -9.20 19.82 16.70
C GLN A 139 -9.38 18.33 17.06
N PHE A 140 -8.31 17.54 16.90
CA PHE A 140 -8.27 16.12 17.23
C PHE A 140 -7.13 15.86 18.21
N ARG A 141 -7.43 15.16 19.32
CA ARG A 141 -6.43 14.80 20.34
C ARG A 141 -5.39 13.81 19.82
N LYS A 142 -5.79 12.89 18.93
CA LYS A 142 -4.90 11.92 18.30
C LYS A 142 -4.88 12.11 16.78
N MET A 143 -3.70 12.03 16.18
CA MET A 143 -3.54 11.97 14.74
C MET A 143 -2.68 10.78 14.35
N ILE A 144 -3.02 10.18 13.21
CA ILE A 144 -2.26 9.10 12.59
C ILE A 144 -1.85 9.52 11.17
N SER A 145 -0.63 9.21 10.78
CA SER A 145 0.01 9.60 9.54
C SER A 145 0.59 8.39 8.84
N ALA A 146 0.42 8.36 7.51
CA ALA A 146 1.19 7.52 6.62
C ALA A 146 2.17 8.37 5.84
N LEU A 147 3.45 7.98 5.87
CA LEU A 147 4.53 8.61 5.12
C LEU A 147 5.10 7.59 4.13
N GLU A 148 5.27 7.98 2.88
CA GLU A 148 6.13 7.28 1.92
C GLU A 148 7.27 8.23 1.54
N CYS A 149 8.51 7.84 1.87
CA CYS A 149 9.68 8.61 1.48
C CYS A 149 9.82 8.52 -0.04
N GLY A 150 9.92 9.66 -0.71
CA GLY A 150 10.17 9.69 -2.14
C GLY A 150 11.49 9.02 -2.48
N GLN A 151 11.46 8.14 -3.50
CA GLN A 151 12.67 7.63 -4.14
C GLN A 151 12.98 8.53 -5.36
N ASP A 152 14.27 8.70 -5.66
CA ASP A 152 14.74 9.31 -6.91
C ASP A 152 14.12 10.67 -7.28
N GLY A 153 14.07 11.60 -6.30
CA GLY A 153 13.66 12.99 -6.54
C GLY A 153 12.15 13.24 -6.57
N THR A 154 11.35 12.24 -6.21
CA THR A 154 9.91 12.42 -5.98
C THR A 154 9.67 13.06 -4.61
N ASP A 155 8.68 13.95 -4.49
CA ASP A 155 8.32 14.52 -3.19
C ASP A 155 7.75 13.44 -2.25
N PRO A 156 8.07 13.49 -0.94
CA PRO A 156 7.50 12.57 0.03
C PRO A 156 5.99 12.79 0.17
N VAL A 157 5.23 11.70 0.27
CA VAL A 157 3.78 11.75 0.50
C VAL A 157 3.51 11.55 1.99
N ASP A 158 2.85 12.52 2.64
CA ASP A 158 2.43 12.45 4.04
C ASP A 158 0.92 12.73 4.17
N ILE A 159 0.14 11.69 4.46
CA ILE A 159 -1.30 11.79 4.67
C ILE A 159 -1.60 11.64 6.16
N ARG A 160 -2.09 12.72 6.79
CA ARG A 160 -2.44 12.77 8.22
C ARG A 160 -3.94 12.74 8.40
N VAL A 161 -4.43 11.92 9.33
CA VAL A 161 -5.86 11.76 9.64
C VAL A 161 -6.04 11.95 11.14
N GLY A 162 -6.86 12.92 11.52
CA GLY A 162 -7.31 13.14 12.89
C GLY A 162 -8.33 12.09 13.30
N LEU A 163 -8.25 11.65 14.55
CA LEU A 163 -9.11 10.62 15.12
C LEU A 163 -9.99 11.21 16.23
N SER A 164 -11.29 10.98 16.14
CA SER A 164 -12.21 11.17 17.26
C SER A 164 -12.08 10.02 18.27
N GLU A 165 -12.67 10.15 19.46
CA GLU A 165 -12.67 9.07 20.46
C GLU A 165 -13.37 7.80 19.94
N ASP A 166 -14.42 7.94 19.13
CA ASP A 166 -15.10 6.81 18.50
C ASP A 166 -14.18 6.10 17.49
N ASP A 167 -13.43 6.86 16.67
CA ASP A 167 -12.46 6.30 15.72
C ASP A 167 -11.34 5.54 16.46
N VAL A 168 -10.88 6.08 17.59
CA VAL A 168 -9.87 5.44 18.46
C VAL A 168 -10.41 4.09 18.97
N LEU A 169 -11.63 4.06 19.48
CA LEU A 169 -12.28 2.85 19.97
C LEU A 169 -12.44 1.82 18.85
N HIS A 170 -12.88 2.25 17.67
CA HIS A 170 -12.98 1.37 16.51
C HIS A 170 -11.62 0.80 16.12
N LEU A 171 -10.58 1.63 15.99
CA LEU A 171 -9.24 1.16 15.66
C LEU A 171 -8.70 0.15 16.69
N GLN A 172 -8.96 0.36 17.99
CA GLN A 172 -8.62 -0.63 19.03
C GLN A 172 -9.32 -1.98 18.80
N PHE A 173 -10.62 -1.97 18.49
CA PHE A 173 -11.34 -3.21 18.18
C PHE A 173 -10.77 -3.91 16.94
N TYR A 174 -10.37 -3.16 15.91
CA TYR A 174 -9.75 -3.73 14.72
C TYR A 174 -8.38 -4.35 15.00
N CYS A 175 -7.57 -3.73 15.87
CA CYS A 175 -6.33 -4.33 16.37
C CYS A 175 -6.59 -5.67 17.07
N LEU A 176 -7.55 -5.70 18.00
CA LEU A 176 -7.98 -6.94 18.69
C LEU A 176 -8.48 -7.99 17.69
N GLY A 177 -9.29 -7.56 16.71
CA GLY A 177 -9.88 -8.42 15.68
C GLY A 177 -8.84 -9.12 14.81
N LEU A 178 -7.75 -8.46 14.42
CA LEU A 178 -6.66 -9.13 13.70
C LEU A 178 -6.03 -10.23 14.56
N ILE A 179 -5.73 -9.95 15.83
CA ILE A 179 -5.11 -10.96 16.69
C ILE A 179 -6.07 -12.12 16.95
N LYS A 180 -7.37 -11.83 17.10
CA LYS A 180 -8.41 -12.84 17.23
C LYS A 180 -8.55 -13.72 15.98
N LEU A 181 -8.40 -13.15 14.79
CA LEU A 181 -8.33 -13.91 13.54
C LEU A 181 -7.14 -14.87 13.52
N LEU A 182 -5.97 -14.43 13.99
CA LEU A 182 -4.76 -15.24 13.99
C LEU A 182 -4.74 -16.31 15.09
N TYR A 183 -5.34 -16.01 16.25
CA TYR A 183 -5.35 -16.87 17.42
C TYR A 183 -6.77 -17.01 17.99
N PRO A 184 -7.70 -17.66 17.26
CA PRO A 184 -9.12 -17.67 17.61
C PRO A 184 -9.42 -18.36 18.95
N THR A 185 -8.53 -19.24 19.41
CA THR A 185 -8.65 -19.98 20.67
C THR A 185 -8.29 -19.17 21.90
N PHE A 186 -7.56 -18.05 21.77
CA PHE A 186 -7.22 -17.19 22.89
C PHE A 186 -8.45 -16.38 23.33
N SER A 187 -8.62 -16.17 24.64
CA SER A 187 -9.67 -15.30 25.15
C SER A 187 -9.36 -13.84 24.80
N ASP A 188 -10.41 -13.02 24.69
CA ASP A 188 -10.26 -11.61 24.32
C ASP A 188 -9.44 -10.84 25.38
N VAL A 189 -9.60 -11.21 26.66
CA VAL A 189 -8.79 -10.68 27.77
C VAL A 189 -7.31 -11.05 27.64
N ALA A 190 -6.99 -12.28 27.23
CA ALA A 190 -5.62 -12.70 27.01
C ALA A 190 -4.98 -11.95 25.84
N ILE A 191 -5.73 -11.75 24.75
CA ILE A 191 -5.30 -10.97 23.59
C ILE A 191 -5.04 -9.52 24.00
N GLN A 192 -5.98 -8.89 24.68
CA GLN A 192 -5.83 -7.52 25.18
C GLN A 192 -4.59 -7.40 26.06
N GLY A 193 -4.39 -8.33 27.01
CA GLY A 193 -3.22 -8.36 27.88
C GLY A 193 -1.90 -8.54 27.13
N LEU A 194 -1.87 -9.23 25.99
CA LEU A 194 -0.67 -9.35 25.15
C LEU A 194 -0.38 -8.07 24.37
N LEU A 195 -1.42 -7.37 23.92
CA LEU A 195 -1.27 -6.10 23.23
C LEU A 195 -0.83 -4.98 24.20
N SER A 196 -1.37 -4.97 25.42
CA SER A 196 -1.11 -3.93 26.42
C SER A 196 0.17 -4.12 27.25
N LYS A 197 0.76 -5.31 27.25
CA LYS A 197 1.97 -5.55 28.06
C LYS A 197 3.08 -4.59 27.64
N HIS A 198 3.59 -3.82 28.60
CA HIS A 198 4.83 -3.08 28.43
C HIS A 198 5.97 -4.07 28.12
N PRO A 199 6.78 -3.85 27.07
CA PRO A 199 8.06 -4.54 26.99
C PRO A 199 8.83 -4.20 28.27
N ALA A 200 9.39 -5.21 28.93
CA ALA A 200 10.26 -5.00 30.09
C ALA A 200 11.30 -3.95 29.71
N SER A 201 11.33 -2.87 30.47
CA SER A 201 12.10 -1.65 30.24
C SER A 201 13.57 -1.96 29.91
N ALA A 202 13.97 -1.74 28.66
CA ALA A 202 15.34 -1.32 28.36
C ALA A 202 15.38 0.22 28.49
N PRO A 203 16.44 0.79 29.07
CA PRO A 203 16.49 2.21 29.42
C PRO A 203 16.31 3.10 28.18
N CYS A 204 15.59 4.22 28.38
CA CYS A 204 15.35 5.27 27.40
C CYS A 204 16.66 5.75 26.75
N SER A 205 16.92 5.30 25.53
CA SER A 205 17.63 6.09 24.54
C SER A 205 16.60 6.75 23.62
N PRO A 206 16.82 7.99 23.16
CA PRO A 206 15.92 8.61 22.17
C PRO A 206 15.86 7.71 20.93
N PRO A 207 14.67 7.42 20.37
CA PRO A 207 14.59 6.61 19.17
C PRO A 207 14.93 7.49 17.97
N ASP A 208 16.18 7.46 17.56
CA ASP A 208 16.61 8.06 16.29
C ASP A 208 16.41 7.12 15.10
N SER A 209 15.68 6.01 15.28
CA SER A 209 15.37 5.12 14.16
C SER A 209 14.02 4.43 14.36
N PRO A 210 13.21 4.32 13.30
CA PRO A 210 11.98 3.54 13.34
C PRO A 210 12.32 2.06 13.63
N ILE A 211 11.39 1.36 14.27
CA ILE A 211 11.51 -0.09 14.48
C ILE A 211 11.39 -0.76 13.11
N SER A 212 12.53 -1.10 12.51
CA SER A 212 12.61 -1.78 11.22
C SER A 212 12.77 -3.29 11.45
N HIS A 213 11.93 -4.10 10.82
CA HIS A 213 12.09 -5.57 10.79
C HIS A 213 12.90 -6.04 9.57
N ALA A 214 13.58 -5.12 8.87
CA ALA A 214 14.49 -5.50 7.79
C ALA A 214 15.57 -6.45 8.34
N LYS A 215 15.73 -7.63 7.71
CA LYS A 215 16.96 -8.40 7.90
C LYS A 215 18.13 -7.50 7.49
N PRO A 216 19.22 -7.43 8.28
CA PRO A 216 20.42 -6.76 7.83
C PRO A 216 20.81 -7.33 6.47
N PRO A 217 21.21 -6.48 5.49
CA PRO A 217 21.58 -6.97 4.18
C PRO A 217 22.71 -7.98 4.35
N ILE A 218 22.46 -9.23 3.92
CA ILE A 218 23.53 -10.19 3.74
C ILE A 218 24.42 -9.60 2.66
N ALA A 219 25.63 -9.23 3.05
CA ALA A 219 26.64 -8.77 2.12
C ALA A 219 26.92 -9.88 1.08
N HIS A 220 27.10 -9.41 -0.15
CA HIS A 220 27.66 -10.10 -1.33
C HIS A 220 26.67 -10.88 -2.21
N GLN A 221 26.51 -10.42 -3.46
CA GLN A 221 26.99 -11.15 -4.64
C GLN A 221 27.13 -10.21 -5.86
N ALA A 222 28.09 -10.56 -6.72
CA ALA A 222 28.70 -9.81 -7.82
C ALA A 222 27.73 -9.32 -8.94
N PRO A 223 28.14 -8.33 -9.75
CA PRO A 223 27.30 -7.74 -10.79
C PRO A 223 26.88 -8.73 -11.88
N TYR A 224 25.58 -8.73 -12.18
CA TYR A 224 24.96 -9.52 -13.24
C TYR A 224 25.43 -9.00 -14.62
N GLN A 225 26.06 -9.86 -15.42
CA GLN A 225 26.36 -9.58 -16.83
C GLN A 225 25.11 -9.78 -17.70
N PRO A 226 24.80 -8.88 -18.65
CA PRO A 226 23.68 -9.06 -19.56
C PRO A 226 24.03 -10.04 -20.69
N SER A 227 23.10 -10.95 -20.99
CA SER A 227 23.15 -11.84 -22.16
C SER A 227 22.07 -11.42 -23.18
N PRO A 228 22.23 -11.75 -24.47
CA PRO A 228 21.96 -10.82 -25.58
C PRO A 228 20.55 -10.87 -26.16
N LYS A 229 20.23 -9.77 -26.87
CA LYS A 229 19.04 -9.55 -27.71
C LYS A 229 18.71 -10.75 -28.61
N ARG A 230 17.46 -11.19 -28.60
CA ARG A 230 16.80 -11.84 -29.74
C ARG A 230 15.64 -10.96 -30.20
N GLY A 231 15.62 -10.71 -31.51
CA GLY A 231 14.70 -9.78 -32.15
C GLY A 231 13.42 -10.42 -32.65
N LEU A 232 12.49 -9.49 -32.92
CA LEU A 232 11.53 -9.34 -34.01
C LEU A 232 10.45 -10.40 -34.28
N ASP A 233 9.27 -9.81 -34.47
CA ASP A 233 8.05 -10.24 -35.17
C ASP A 233 7.11 -11.21 -34.48
N ASP A 234 6.18 -10.61 -33.72
CA ASP A 234 4.74 -10.80 -33.88
C ASP A 234 4.06 -9.47 -33.52
N GLU A 235 3.09 -9.02 -34.32
CA GLU A 235 2.24 -7.84 -34.02
C GLU A 235 1.41 -8.13 -32.77
N ASP A 236 2.00 -7.90 -31.61
CA ASP A 236 1.39 -8.10 -30.30
C ASP A 236 0.44 -6.93 -29.99
N PRO A 237 -0.88 -7.17 -29.85
CA PRO A 237 -1.86 -6.16 -29.43
C PRO A 237 -1.49 -5.51 -28.08
N SER A 238 -0.57 -6.11 -27.31
CA SER A 238 -0.03 -5.55 -26.07
C SER A 238 0.97 -4.41 -26.28
N ALA A 239 1.55 -4.21 -27.48
CA ALA A 239 2.57 -3.21 -27.73
C ALA A 239 1.98 -1.79 -27.79
N LEU A 240 0.87 -1.62 -28.51
CA LEU A 240 0.16 -0.34 -28.58
C LEU A 240 -0.38 0.09 -27.21
N GLU A 241 -0.95 -0.85 -26.45
CA GLU A 241 -1.47 -0.56 -25.12
C GLU A 241 -0.36 -0.17 -24.13
N ARG A 242 0.80 -0.84 -24.21
CA ARG A 242 1.99 -0.42 -23.45
C ARG A 242 2.46 0.98 -23.83
N CYS A 243 2.46 1.32 -25.12
CA CYS A 243 2.82 2.66 -25.59
C CYS A 243 1.82 3.71 -25.13
N ARG A 244 0.52 3.42 -25.15
CA ARG A 244 -0.52 4.32 -24.63
C ARG A 244 -0.34 4.58 -23.15
N ILE A 245 -0.14 3.54 -22.34
CA ILE A 245 0.11 3.68 -20.90
C ILE A 245 1.38 4.50 -20.65
N ALA A 246 2.43 4.26 -21.43
CA ALA A 246 3.68 5.00 -21.31
C ALA A 246 3.56 6.47 -21.74
N ILE A 247 2.82 6.78 -22.82
CA ILE A 247 2.49 8.15 -23.22
C ILE A 247 1.71 8.87 -22.11
N PHE A 248 0.71 8.22 -21.52
CA PHE A 248 -0.03 8.82 -20.41
C PHE A 248 0.87 9.09 -19.21
N ALA A 249 1.73 8.13 -18.86
CA ALA A 249 2.63 8.25 -17.72
C ALA A 249 3.68 9.37 -17.92
N VAL A 250 4.28 9.48 -19.12
CA VAL A 250 5.25 10.54 -19.44
C VAL A 250 4.55 11.89 -19.54
N GLY A 251 3.42 11.95 -20.24
CA GLY A 251 2.62 13.15 -20.43
C GLY A 251 2.15 13.76 -19.12
N VAL A 252 1.48 12.98 -18.27
CA VAL A 252 0.88 13.50 -17.02
C VAL A 252 1.94 13.84 -15.96
N ARG A 253 3.05 13.10 -15.91
CA ARG A 253 4.06 13.28 -14.85
C ARG A 253 5.15 14.29 -15.19
N ARG A 254 5.51 14.43 -16.46
CA ARG A 254 6.70 15.19 -16.86
C ARG A 254 6.39 16.32 -17.83
N TRP A 255 5.37 16.18 -18.67
CA TRP A 255 4.99 17.23 -19.61
C TRP A 255 3.87 18.11 -19.03
N LYS A 256 4.05 19.43 -18.98
CA LYS A 256 3.07 20.36 -18.39
C LYS A 256 1.94 20.74 -19.37
N GLY A 257 1.63 19.89 -20.33
CA GLY A 257 0.64 20.11 -21.38
C GLY A 257 -0.80 19.76 -20.96
N SER A 258 -1.76 20.00 -21.87
CA SER A 258 -3.16 19.63 -21.64
C SER A 258 -3.36 18.12 -21.73
N ARG A 259 -4.19 17.58 -20.83
CA ARG A 259 -4.59 16.17 -20.82
C ARG A 259 -5.27 15.74 -22.12
N ASP A 260 -6.05 16.62 -22.73
CA ASP A 260 -6.74 16.32 -23.99
C ASP A 260 -5.75 16.03 -25.13
N VAL A 261 -4.57 16.64 -25.11
CA VAL A 261 -3.51 16.40 -26.10
C VAL A 261 -2.84 15.03 -25.86
N ILE A 262 -2.72 14.61 -24.60
CA ILE A 262 -2.18 13.30 -24.24
C ILE A 262 -3.13 12.21 -24.77
N GLU A 263 -4.42 12.36 -24.53
CA GLU A 263 -5.45 11.43 -25.02
C GLU A 263 -5.50 11.44 -26.56
N PHE A 264 -5.38 12.61 -27.20
CA PHE A 264 -5.25 12.72 -28.65
C PHE A 264 -4.04 11.96 -29.22
N ILE A 265 -2.88 12.03 -28.58
CA ILE A 265 -1.69 11.27 -28.99
C ILE A 265 -1.94 9.77 -28.87
N GLN A 266 -2.56 9.32 -27.77
CA GLN A 266 -2.88 7.90 -27.56
C GLN A 266 -3.85 7.33 -28.61
N ASP A 267 -4.75 8.16 -29.11
CA ASP A 267 -5.78 7.76 -30.06
C ASP A 267 -5.33 7.86 -31.53
N THR A 268 -4.41 8.77 -31.86
CA THR A 268 -4.08 9.10 -33.26
C THR A 268 -2.64 8.78 -33.68
N ALA A 269 -1.69 8.67 -32.75
CA ALA A 269 -0.30 8.42 -33.11
C ALA A 269 -0.04 6.93 -33.41
N SER A 270 0.89 6.64 -34.32
CA SER A 270 1.41 5.28 -34.50
C SER A 270 2.34 4.89 -33.34
N ILE A 271 2.56 3.59 -33.15
CA ILE A 271 3.46 3.05 -32.11
C ILE A 271 4.86 3.68 -32.21
N GLU A 272 5.41 3.80 -33.42
CA GLU A 272 6.75 4.38 -33.65
C GLU A 272 6.85 5.85 -33.22
N VAL A 273 5.77 6.61 -33.43
CA VAL A 273 5.67 8.01 -33.00
C VAL A 273 5.53 8.08 -31.48
N MET A 274 4.71 7.21 -30.88
CA MET A 274 4.58 7.14 -29.42
C MET A 274 5.91 6.77 -28.75
N ASP A 275 6.63 5.76 -29.25
CA ASP A 275 7.92 5.34 -28.71
C ASP A 275 8.98 6.45 -28.80
N THR A 276 8.96 7.23 -29.89
CA THR A 276 9.85 8.38 -30.04
C THR A 276 9.53 9.46 -29.00
N LEU A 277 8.24 9.81 -28.84
CA LEU A 277 7.78 10.78 -27.85
C LEU A 277 8.05 10.33 -26.41
N ILE A 278 7.90 9.04 -26.11
CA ILE A 278 8.23 8.45 -24.79
C ILE A 278 9.73 8.59 -24.52
N ARG A 279 10.59 8.26 -25.50
CA ARG A 279 12.04 8.33 -25.34
C ARG A 279 12.53 9.77 -25.17
N GLU A 280 12.03 10.70 -25.98
CA GLU A 280 12.36 12.13 -25.90
C GLU A 280 11.85 12.73 -24.57
N GLY A 281 10.60 12.45 -24.19
CA GLY A 281 10.03 12.93 -22.94
C GLY A 281 10.70 12.33 -21.70
N ASN A 282 11.22 11.10 -21.79
CA ASN A 282 12.03 10.53 -20.72
C ASN A 282 13.43 11.19 -20.62
N ALA A 283 13.97 11.69 -21.73
CA ALA A 283 15.20 12.50 -21.76
C ALA A 283 14.96 13.99 -21.40
N GLY A 284 13.70 14.39 -21.20
CA GLY A 284 13.32 15.76 -20.86
C GLY A 284 13.13 16.70 -22.06
N ASP A 285 13.13 16.18 -23.28
CA ASP A 285 12.80 16.94 -24.50
C ASP A 285 11.33 16.72 -24.85
N PHE A 286 10.55 17.81 -24.80
CA PHE A 286 9.12 17.80 -25.09
C PHE A 286 8.76 18.58 -26.36
N SER A 287 9.75 18.94 -27.19
CA SER A 287 9.52 19.69 -28.42
C SER A 287 8.55 18.99 -29.38
N GLY A 288 8.59 17.66 -29.47
CA GLY A 288 7.63 16.86 -30.23
C GLY A 288 6.20 16.93 -29.66
N TRP A 289 6.06 16.91 -28.33
CA TRP A 289 4.77 17.00 -27.64
C TRP A 289 4.14 18.38 -27.80
N ASP A 290 4.94 19.44 -27.65
CA ASP A 290 4.50 20.84 -27.82
C ASP A 290 4.06 21.12 -29.26
N ARG A 291 4.73 20.51 -30.25
CA ARG A 291 4.35 20.63 -31.66
C ARG A 291 2.98 19.98 -31.92
N ILE A 292 2.70 18.83 -31.33
CA ILE A 292 1.38 18.17 -31.44
C ILE A 292 0.31 19.02 -30.74
N ALA A 293 0.60 19.55 -29.55
CA ALA A 293 -0.31 20.44 -28.82
C ALA A 293 -0.66 21.71 -29.62
N SER A 294 0.33 22.31 -30.28
CA SER A 294 0.12 23.49 -31.12
C SER A 294 -0.75 23.21 -32.35
N THR A 295 -0.73 21.97 -32.84
CA THR A 295 -1.55 21.52 -33.98
C THR A 295 -2.98 21.22 -33.52
N TYR A 296 -3.14 20.53 -32.38
CA TYR A 296 -4.43 20.26 -31.74
C TYR A 296 -5.21 21.54 -31.40
N ASN A 297 -4.52 22.58 -30.94
CA ASN A 297 -5.17 23.87 -30.62
C ASN A 297 -5.56 24.71 -31.86
N ARG A 298 -5.18 24.29 -33.07
CA ARG A 298 -5.50 24.96 -34.33
C ARG A 298 -6.58 24.25 -35.15
N SER A 299 -6.95 23.03 -34.74
CA SER A 299 -8.03 22.21 -35.30
C SER A 299 -9.31 22.38 -34.50
#